data_AF-A0A6P8GIS0-F1
#
_entry.id   AF-A0A6P8GIS0-F1
#
_cell.length_a   1.000
_cell.length_b   1.000
_cell.length_c   1.000
_cell.angle_alpha   90.00
_cell.angle_beta   90.00
_cell.angle_gamma   90.00
#
_symmetry.space_group_name_H-M   'P 1'
#
loop_
_entity.id
_entity.type
_entity.pdbx_description
1 polymer ?
#
loop_
_entity_poly.entity_id
_entity_poly.type
_entity_poly.pdbx_seq_one_letter_code
_entity_poly.pdbx_strand_id
1 'polypeptide(L)'
;MEQAKVTLQVVHDAEEVLAKAQQAAQQAADQLSLAKLTLREQSGGDAVIERGGVRCMLKDLDDVLLKDIGGKIKQDGRWPLIVDPSGQAATFLRYRDTNYLDAMHSDNMKPDTLRLALLGAIRYGKALVINMMDVDLLESVENQLNQVSPGLSSQLMSKELLKEERYLNLVRSSDGPQYDRTEFRPDRLEMFSLVMLTKQRHPSDVLLTTFYPIEVTLQEQKI
;
A
#
# COMPACT_ATOMS: atom_id res chain seq x y z
N MET A 1 -7.33 8.90 51.99
CA MET A 1 -6.52 8.01 51.12
C MET A 1 -7.34 6.88 50.49
N GLU A 2 -8.36 6.35 51.17
CA GLU A 2 -9.20 5.24 50.68
C GLU A 2 -10.16 5.64 49.54
N GLN A 3 -10.82 6.80 49.63
CA GLN A 3 -11.67 7.33 48.55
C GLN A 3 -10.92 7.56 47.23
N ALA A 4 -9.69 8.08 47.29
CA ALA A 4 -8.88 8.33 46.09
C ALA A 4 -8.46 7.03 45.36
N LYS A 5 -8.26 5.93 46.10
CA LYS A 5 -7.99 4.60 45.51
C LYS A 5 -9.22 4.02 44.82
N VAL A 6 -10.40 4.19 45.41
CA VAL A 6 -11.67 3.75 44.80
C VAL A 6 -11.94 4.52 43.51
N THR A 7 -11.68 5.83 43.47
CA THR A 7 -11.86 6.64 42.25
C THR A 7 -10.89 6.24 41.13
N LEU A 8 -9.62 5.94 41.47
CA LEU A 8 -8.64 5.46 40.50
C LEU A 8 -9.01 4.09 39.92
N GLN A 9 -9.49 3.16 40.75
CA GLN A 9 -9.93 1.85 40.27
C GLN A 9 -11.12 1.97 39.31
N VAL A 10 -12.10 2.81 39.65
CA VAL A 10 -13.27 3.05 38.78
C VAL A 10 -12.86 3.66 37.44
N VAL A 11 -11.86 4.56 37.42
CA VAL A 11 -11.32 5.10 36.16
C VAL A 11 -10.67 3.99 35.35
N HIS A 12 -9.86 3.13 35.98
CA HIS A 12 -9.16 2.06 35.27
C HIS A 12 -10.12 1.00 34.71
N ASP A 13 -11.15 0.64 35.46
CA ASP A 13 -12.20 -0.26 35.01
C ASP A 13 -12.97 0.34 33.81
N ALA A 14 -13.23 1.66 33.85
CA ALA A 14 -13.87 2.37 32.73
C ALA A 14 -12.96 2.47 31.49
N GLU A 15 -11.65 2.66 31.67
CA GLU A 15 -10.65 2.62 30.59
C GLU A 15 -10.60 1.23 29.94
N GLU A 16 -10.67 0.16 30.73
CA GLU A 16 -10.68 -1.21 30.20
C GLU A 16 -11.96 -1.52 29.40
N VAL A 17 -13.12 -1.04 29.88
CA VAL A 17 -14.39 -1.13 29.14
C VAL A 17 -14.31 -0.35 27.83
N LEU A 18 -13.75 0.85 27.84
CA LEU A 18 -13.54 1.65 26.63
C LEU A 18 -12.62 0.94 25.63
N ALA A 19 -11.50 0.38 26.10
CA ALA A 19 -10.56 -0.35 25.25
C ALA A 19 -11.22 -1.58 24.59
N LYS A 20 -11.99 -2.36 25.37
CA LYS A 20 -12.76 -3.50 24.84
C LYS A 20 -13.81 -3.07 23.82
N ALA A 21 -14.52 -1.98 24.07
CA ALA A 21 -15.51 -1.45 23.14
C ALA A 21 -14.88 -0.97 21.83
N GLN A 22 -13.72 -0.30 21.89
CA GLN A 22 -12.96 0.12 20.71
C GLN A 22 -12.48 -1.09 19.89
N GLN A 23 -11.96 -2.13 20.55
CA GLN A 23 -11.54 -3.35 19.87
C GLN A 23 -12.70 -4.06 19.17
N ALA A 24 -13.85 -4.18 19.86
CA ALA A 24 -15.06 -4.78 19.28
C ALA A 24 -15.59 -3.95 18.09
N ALA A 25 -15.56 -2.62 18.19
CA ALA A 25 -15.94 -1.72 17.11
C ALA A 25 -15.02 -1.89 15.88
N GLN A 26 -13.70 -2.01 16.09
CA GLN A 26 -12.75 -2.25 15.01
C GLN A 26 -13.03 -3.60 14.33
N GLN A 27 -13.26 -4.67 15.09
CA GLN A 27 -13.60 -5.98 14.54
C GLN A 27 -14.91 -5.97 13.74
N ALA A 28 -15.93 -5.27 14.24
CA ALA A 28 -17.20 -5.13 13.53
C ALA A 28 -17.04 -4.32 12.22
N ALA A 29 -16.19 -3.28 12.24
CA ALA A 29 -15.86 -2.52 11.03
C ALA A 29 -15.12 -3.40 10.00
N ASP A 30 -14.13 -4.18 10.42
CA ASP A 30 -13.40 -5.10 9.53
C ASP A 30 -14.34 -6.15 8.92
N GLN A 31 -15.26 -6.71 9.72
CA GLN A 31 -16.29 -7.65 9.22
C GLN A 31 -17.23 -7.01 8.20
N LEU A 32 -17.66 -5.77 8.44
CA LEU A 32 -18.48 -5.03 7.50
C LEU A 32 -17.74 -4.75 6.19
N SER A 33 -16.48 -4.34 6.27
CA SER A 33 -15.63 -4.11 5.10
C SER A 33 -15.42 -5.41 4.30
N LEU A 34 -15.24 -6.55 4.98
CA LEU A 34 -15.18 -7.86 4.34
C LEU A 34 -16.50 -8.24 3.64
N ALA A 35 -17.64 -8.06 4.30
CA ALA A 35 -18.95 -8.36 3.72
C ALA A 35 -19.23 -7.51 2.47
N LYS A 36 -18.88 -6.22 2.51
CA LYS A 36 -18.95 -5.33 1.34
C LYS A 36 -18.04 -5.79 0.21
N LEU A 37 -16.84 -6.28 0.53
CA LEU A 37 -15.90 -6.79 -0.47
C LEU A 37 -16.47 -8.02 -1.19
N THR A 38 -17.04 -8.98 -0.46
CA THR A 38 -17.67 -10.18 -1.03
C THR A 38 -18.86 -9.85 -1.93
N LEU A 39 -19.68 -8.86 -1.55
CA LEU A 39 -20.84 -8.46 -2.34
C LEU A 39 -20.44 -7.85 -3.71
N ARG A 40 -19.29 -7.18 -3.79
CA ARG A 40 -18.79 -6.56 -5.04
C ARG A 40 -18.30 -7.58 -6.06
N GLU A 41 -17.86 -8.75 -5.62
CA GLU A 41 -17.39 -9.82 -6.51
C GLU A 41 -18.53 -10.46 -7.30
N GLN A 42 -19.76 -10.35 -6.81
CA GLN A 42 -20.95 -10.96 -7.43
C GLN A 42 -21.52 -10.14 -8.59
N SER A 43 -21.06 -8.89 -8.79
CA SER A 43 -21.52 -7.98 -9.85
C SER A 43 -20.48 -7.89 -10.97
N GLY A 44 -20.43 -8.93 -11.81
CA GLY A 44 -19.38 -9.15 -12.82
C GLY A 44 -19.45 -8.29 -14.10
N GLY A 45 -18.27 -8.17 -14.73
CA GLY A 45 -18.06 -7.71 -16.12
C GLY A 45 -17.01 -6.60 -16.27
N ASP A 46 -15.72 -6.90 -16.03
CA ASP A 46 -14.59 -6.01 -16.37
C ASP A 46 -13.25 -6.76 -16.34
N ALA A 47 -12.26 -6.32 -17.14
CA ALA A 47 -10.95 -6.97 -17.28
C ALA A 47 -10.18 -7.08 -15.95
N VAL A 48 -10.41 -6.15 -15.02
CA VAL A 48 -9.86 -6.18 -13.65
C VAL A 48 -10.38 -7.39 -12.87
N ILE A 49 -11.70 -7.63 -12.91
CA ILE A 49 -12.33 -8.75 -12.20
C ILE A 49 -11.98 -10.08 -12.86
N GLU A 50 -11.91 -10.12 -14.20
CA GLU A 50 -11.48 -11.31 -14.96
C GLU A 50 -10.03 -11.74 -14.64
N ARG A 51 -9.20 -10.82 -14.16
CA ARG A 51 -7.80 -11.06 -13.77
C ARG A 51 -7.63 -11.27 -12.26
N GLY A 52 -8.72 -11.55 -11.54
CA GLY A 52 -8.73 -11.83 -10.10
C GLY A 52 -8.61 -10.57 -9.23
N GLY A 53 -8.75 -9.39 -9.82
CA GLY A 53 -8.77 -8.13 -9.11
C GLY A 53 -10.06 -7.84 -8.37
N VAL A 54 -10.10 -6.70 -7.70
CA VAL A 54 -11.26 -6.23 -6.95
C VAL A 54 -11.66 -4.82 -7.36
N ARG A 55 -12.93 -4.50 -7.16
CA ARG A 55 -13.46 -3.16 -7.30
C ARG A 55 -13.75 -2.60 -5.91
N CYS A 56 -13.34 -1.37 -5.64
CA CYS A 56 -13.66 -0.69 -4.39
C CYS A 56 -14.01 0.78 -4.62
N MET A 57 -14.82 1.33 -3.73
CA MET A 57 -15.03 2.77 -3.71
C MET A 57 -13.81 3.47 -3.12
N LEU A 58 -13.60 4.73 -3.51
CA LEU A 58 -12.51 5.55 -2.95
C LEU A 58 -12.51 5.56 -1.41
N LYS A 59 -13.70 5.61 -0.78
CA LYS A 59 -13.83 5.62 0.69
C LYS A 59 -13.34 4.34 1.37
N ASP A 60 -13.32 3.23 0.64
CA ASP A 60 -12.87 1.93 1.16
C ASP A 60 -11.43 1.60 0.69
N LEU A 61 -10.78 2.49 -0.07
CA LEU A 61 -9.44 2.25 -0.61
C LEU A 61 -8.41 2.06 0.50
N ASP A 62 -8.55 2.76 1.63
CA ASP A 62 -7.68 2.57 2.81
C ASP A 62 -7.72 1.12 3.33
N ASP A 63 -8.93 0.57 3.46
CA ASP A 63 -9.16 -0.78 3.97
C ASP A 63 -8.68 -1.84 2.98
N VAL A 64 -8.94 -1.64 1.69
CA VAL A 64 -8.58 -2.61 0.64
C VAL A 64 -7.07 -2.59 0.36
N LEU A 65 -6.46 -1.41 0.24
CA LEU A 65 -5.06 -1.28 -0.18
C LEU A 65 -4.08 -1.29 0.99
N LEU A 66 -4.28 -0.44 1.99
CA LEU A 66 -3.27 -0.16 3.01
C LEU A 66 -3.39 -1.11 4.21
N LYS A 67 -4.62 -1.48 4.58
CA LYS A 67 -4.88 -2.46 5.65
C LYS A 67 -4.97 -3.89 5.13
N ASP A 68 -5.19 -4.07 3.83
CA ASP A 68 -5.45 -5.37 3.19
C ASP A 68 -6.52 -6.17 3.97
N ILE A 69 -7.67 -5.55 4.23
CA ILE A 69 -8.78 -6.21 4.93
C ILE A 69 -9.24 -7.43 4.12
N GLY A 70 -9.16 -8.61 4.75
CA GLY A 70 -9.40 -9.90 4.11
C GLY A 70 -8.14 -10.58 3.57
N GLY A 71 -6.99 -9.90 3.59
CA GLY A 71 -5.67 -10.44 3.27
C GLY A 71 -5.48 -10.83 1.81
N LYS A 72 -6.26 -10.27 0.88
CA LYS A 72 -6.28 -10.71 -0.53
C LYS A 72 -5.00 -10.33 -1.26
N ILE A 73 -4.44 -9.15 -1.01
CA ILE A 73 -3.20 -8.71 -1.65
C ILE A 73 -2.05 -9.61 -1.17
N LYS A 74 -1.98 -9.88 0.14
CA LYS A 74 -0.98 -10.80 0.71
C LYS A 74 -1.13 -12.23 0.21
N GLN A 75 -2.36 -12.74 0.05
CA GLN A 75 -2.65 -14.09 -0.45
C GLN A 75 -2.32 -14.25 -1.94
N ASP A 76 -2.62 -13.24 -2.77
CA ASP A 76 -2.29 -13.26 -4.21
C ASP A 76 -0.78 -13.19 -4.43
N GLY A 77 -0.08 -12.40 -3.62
CA GLY A 77 1.38 -12.32 -3.63
C GLY A 77 1.94 -11.32 -4.64
N ARG A 78 1.18 -10.84 -5.64
CA ARG A 78 1.59 -9.72 -6.49
C ARG A 78 1.47 -8.39 -5.76
N TRP A 79 2.20 -7.38 -6.23
CA TRP A 79 2.04 -6.01 -5.75
C TRP A 79 0.73 -5.41 -6.29
N PRO A 80 0.05 -4.50 -5.56
CA PRO A 80 -1.19 -3.87 -6.03
C PRO A 80 -0.97 -2.89 -7.20
N LEU A 81 -1.94 -2.88 -8.12
CA LEU A 81 -2.13 -1.89 -9.18
C LEU A 81 -3.47 -1.19 -8.99
N ILE A 82 -3.44 0.10 -8.70
CA ILE A 82 -4.63 0.94 -8.62
C ILE A 82 -4.99 1.44 -10.03
N VAL A 83 -6.19 1.09 -10.48
CA VAL A 83 -6.81 1.58 -11.71
C VAL A 83 -7.84 2.63 -11.33
N ASP A 84 -7.49 3.91 -11.51
CA ASP A 84 -8.35 5.04 -11.15
C ASP A 84 -8.40 6.10 -12.25
N PRO A 85 -9.31 5.97 -13.23
CA PRO A 85 -9.49 6.96 -14.28
C PRO A 85 -9.88 8.36 -13.77
N SER A 86 -10.44 8.46 -12.57
CA SER A 86 -10.84 9.74 -11.99
C SER A 86 -9.66 10.57 -11.47
N GLY A 87 -8.55 9.91 -11.12
CA GLY A 87 -7.39 10.50 -10.46
C GLY A 87 -7.61 10.88 -8.99
N GLN A 88 -8.75 10.56 -8.38
CA GLN A 88 -9.00 10.86 -6.96
C GLN A 88 -8.17 10.00 -6.01
N ALA A 89 -7.87 8.75 -6.38
CA ALA A 89 -6.97 7.87 -5.65
C ALA A 89 -5.54 8.45 -5.58
N ALA A 90 -5.08 9.12 -6.64
CA ALA A 90 -3.81 9.83 -6.64
C ALA A 90 -3.77 10.90 -5.54
N THR A 91 -4.81 11.74 -5.48
CA THR A 91 -4.94 12.79 -4.46
C THR A 91 -5.04 12.18 -3.07
N PHE A 92 -5.90 11.16 -2.90
CA PHE A 92 -6.05 10.44 -1.64
C PHE A 92 -4.70 9.92 -1.12
N LEU A 93 -3.95 9.18 -1.95
CA LEU A 93 -2.67 8.58 -1.56
C LEU A 93 -1.59 9.62 -1.23
N ARG A 94 -1.58 10.79 -1.89
CA ARG A 94 -0.67 11.89 -1.55
C ARG A 94 -0.91 12.47 -0.14
N TYR A 95 -2.16 12.41 0.35
CA TYR A 95 -2.51 12.84 1.71
C TYR A 95 -2.48 11.70 2.74
N ARG A 96 -2.23 10.46 2.31
CA ARG A 96 -1.93 9.34 3.21
C ARG A 96 -0.43 9.30 3.49
N ASP A 97 -0.06 8.54 4.52
CA ASP A 97 1.33 8.35 4.90
C ASP A 97 2.05 7.38 3.93
N THR A 98 2.29 7.84 2.71
CA THR A 98 2.94 7.08 1.63
C THR A 98 4.17 7.81 1.10
N ASN A 99 5.11 7.06 0.54
CA ASN A 99 6.17 7.63 -0.27
C ASN A 99 5.66 7.69 -1.70
N TYR A 100 5.25 8.87 -2.14
CA TYR A 100 4.59 9.05 -3.43
C TYR A 100 5.55 9.63 -4.47
N LEU A 101 5.69 8.95 -5.61
CA LEU A 101 6.46 9.38 -6.76
C LEU A 101 5.58 9.46 -8.00
N ASP A 102 5.79 10.51 -8.79
CA ASP A 102 5.19 10.68 -10.11
C ASP A 102 6.20 10.29 -11.19
N ALA A 103 5.89 9.26 -11.99
CA ALA A 103 6.79 8.71 -12.99
C ALA A 103 7.03 9.66 -14.18
N MET A 104 6.13 10.62 -14.41
CA MET A 104 6.31 11.65 -15.44
C MET A 104 7.19 12.81 -14.96
N HIS A 105 7.41 12.92 -13.64
CA HIS A 105 8.24 13.97 -13.07
C HIS A 105 9.70 13.49 -12.98
N SER A 106 10.57 14.06 -13.82
CA SER A 106 11.97 13.63 -13.95
C SER A 106 12.73 13.64 -12.62
N ASP A 107 12.52 14.62 -11.74
CA ASP A 107 13.20 14.65 -10.44
C ASP A 107 12.83 13.49 -9.51
N ASN A 108 11.62 12.93 -9.64
CA ASN A 108 11.18 11.78 -8.86
C ASN A 108 11.84 10.49 -9.35
N MET A 109 12.13 10.42 -10.64
CA MET A 109 12.74 9.26 -11.29
C MET A 109 14.27 9.32 -11.31
N LYS A 110 14.88 10.36 -10.72
CA LYS A 110 16.34 10.38 -10.50
C LYS A 110 16.74 9.21 -9.60
N PRO A 111 17.87 8.53 -9.87
CA PRO A 111 18.28 7.35 -9.11
C PRO A 111 18.30 7.58 -7.59
N ASP A 112 18.84 8.71 -7.13
CA ASP A 112 18.94 9.00 -5.70
C ASP A 112 17.59 9.27 -5.04
N THR A 113 16.69 9.97 -5.75
CA THR A 113 15.32 10.22 -5.27
C THR A 113 14.55 8.91 -5.13
N LEU A 114 14.60 8.07 -6.17
CA LEU A 114 13.92 6.78 -6.19
C LEU A 114 14.46 5.83 -5.12
N ARG A 115 15.79 5.78 -4.96
CA ARG A 115 16.49 4.99 -3.94
C ARG A 115 16.08 5.39 -2.53
N LEU A 116 16.10 6.69 -2.21
CA LEU A 116 15.74 7.18 -0.88
C LEU A 116 14.25 7.02 -0.59
N ALA A 117 13.39 7.20 -1.60
CA ALA A 117 11.96 6.93 -1.48
C ALA A 117 11.69 5.45 -1.18
N LEU A 118 12.39 4.53 -1.86
CA LEU A 118 12.29 3.10 -1.61
C LEU A 118 12.80 2.72 -0.21
N LEU A 119 14.00 3.18 0.16
CA LEU A 119 14.56 2.93 1.49
C LEU A 119 13.68 3.49 2.62
N GLY A 120 13.16 4.70 2.43
CA GLY A 120 12.24 5.32 3.39
C GLY A 120 10.95 4.52 3.54
N ALA A 121 10.38 4.04 2.43
CA ALA A 121 9.17 3.23 2.45
C ALA A 121 9.41 1.89 3.17
N ILE A 122 10.52 1.21 2.86
CA ILE A 122 10.91 -0.05 3.51
C ILE A 122 11.14 0.16 5.01
N ARG A 123 11.94 1.16 5.40
CA ARG A 123 12.28 1.45 6.81
C ARG A 123 11.04 1.69 7.66
N TYR A 124 10.08 2.43 7.13
CA TYR A 124 8.87 2.79 7.88
C TYR A 124 7.70 1.83 7.66
N GLY A 125 7.82 0.86 6.75
CA GLY A 125 6.71 -0.05 6.40
C GLY A 125 5.57 0.66 5.69
N LYS A 126 5.88 1.67 4.87
CA LYS A 126 4.90 2.47 4.13
C LYS A 126 4.75 1.95 2.71
N ALA A 127 3.65 2.34 2.06
CA ALA A 127 3.51 2.16 0.63
C ALA A 127 4.46 3.09 -0.14
N LEU A 128 5.23 2.52 -1.07
CA LEU A 128 5.87 3.27 -2.15
C LEU A 128 4.90 3.31 -3.33
N VAL A 129 4.31 4.48 -3.60
CA VAL A 129 3.36 4.68 -4.69
C VAL A 129 4.10 5.25 -5.89
N ILE A 130 4.04 4.57 -7.03
CA ILE A 130 4.54 5.08 -8.31
C ILE A 130 3.34 5.33 -9.22
N ASN A 131 3.05 6.60 -9.45
CA ASN A 131 1.97 7.04 -10.32
C ASN A 131 2.46 7.17 -11.76
N MET A 132 1.93 6.34 -12.65
CA MET A 132 2.22 6.34 -14.09
C MET A 132 1.29 7.27 -14.89
N MET A 133 0.37 7.96 -14.22
CA MET A 133 -0.60 8.86 -14.87
C MET A 133 -1.44 8.09 -15.90
N ASP A 134 -1.69 8.66 -17.07
CA ASP A 134 -2.50 8.10 -18.16
C ASP A 134 -1.67 7.32 -19.21
N VAL A 135 -0.39 7.08 -18.93
CA VAL A 135 0.55 6.38 -19.83
C VAL A 135 1.06 5.11 -19.15
N ASP A 136 1.23 4.03 -19.91
CA ASP A 136 1.92 2.84 -19.39
C ASP A 136 3.43 3.11 -19.39
N LEU A 137 3.98 3.33 -18.19
CA LEU A 137 5.38 3.67 -17.96
C LEU A 137 6.13 2.56 -17.24
N LEU A 138 5.59 1.34 -17.20
CA LEU A 138 6.18 0.24 -16.42
C LEU A 138 7.64 0.00 -16.79
N GLU A 139 7.94 -0.15 -18.09
CA GLU A 139 9.31 -0.38 -18.57
C GLU A 139 10.24 0.78 -18.21
N SER A 140 9.76 2.02 -18.30
CA SER A 140 10.55 3.20 -17.89
C SER A 140 10.88 3.15 -16.40
N VAL A 141 9.89 2.86 -15.55
CA VAL A 141 10.07 2.72 -14.11
C VAL A 141 11.07 1.60 -13.78
N GLU A 142 10.97 0.44 -14.43
CA GLU A 142 11.90 -0.68 -14.26
C GLU A 142 13.33 -0.30 -14.66
N ASN A 143 13.48 0.41 -15.77
CA ASN A 143 14.78 0.90 -16.21
C ASN A 143 15.38 1.89 -15.20
N GLN A 144 14.58 2.80 -14.63
CA GLN A 144 15.05 3.73 -13.60
C GLN A 144 15.43 3.02 -12.30
N LEU A 145 14.68 2.00 -11.88
CA LEU A 145 15.07 1.15 -10.76
C LEU A 145 16.41 0.47 -11.02
N ASN A 146 16.63 -0.07 -12.22
CA ASN A 146 17.89 -0.73 -12.57
C ASN A 146 19.07 0.24 -12.71
N GLN A 147 18.83 1.54 -12.94
CA GLN A 147 19.87 2.57 -12.85
C GLN A 147 20.30 2.85 -11.40
N VAL A 148 19.43 2.62 -10.41
CA VAL A 148 19.81 2.71 -8.98
C VAL A 148 20.78 1.59 -8.63
N SER A 149 20.43 0.36 -8.99
CA SER A 149 21.27 -0.82 -8.83
C SER A 149 20.85 -1.87 -9.86
N PRO A 150 21.80 -2.53 -10.56
CA PRO A 150 21.47 -3.57 -11.53
C PRO A 150 20.60 -4.67 -10.92
N GLY A 151 19.49 -5.01 -11.58
CA GLY A 151 18.55 -6.05 -11.15
C GLY A 151 17.60 -5.64 -10.02
N LEU A 152 17.62 -4.38 -9.58
CA LEU A 152 16.75 -3.89 -8.51
C LEU A 152 15.26 -4.06 -8.87
N SER A 153 14.86 -3.82 -10.12
CA SER A 153 13.45 -3.96 -10.51
C SER A 153 12.96 -5.39 -10.27
N SER A 154 13.70 -6.38 -10.76
CA SER A 154 13.38 -7.80 -10.59
C SER A 154 13.35 -8.22 -9.13
N GLN A 155 14.32 -7.79 -8.32
CA GLN A 155 14.35 -8.08 -6.88
C GLN A 155 13.17 -7.46 -6.13
N LEU A 156 12.76 -6.25 -6.52
CA LEU A 156 11.61 -5.58 -5.92
C LEU A 156 10.30 -6.26 -6.31
N MET A 157 10.09 -6.57 -7.60
CA MET A 157 8.87 -7.23 -8.08
C MET A 157 8.69 -8.63 -7.48
N SER A 158 9.78 -9.40 -7.35
CA SER A 158 9.78 -10.73 -6.74
C SER A 158 9.79 -10.74 -5.21
N LYS A 159 9.86 -9.55 -4.57
CA LYS A 159 10.01 -9.37 -3.12
C LYS A 159 11.33 -9.91 -2.54
N GLU A 160 12.26 -10.38 -3.36
CA GLU A 160 13.59 -10.82 -2.95
C GLU A 160 14.39 -9.71 -2.27
N LEU A 161 14.17 -8.44 -2.67
CA LEU A 161 14.82 -7.29 -2.04
C LEU A 161 14.61 -7.22 -0.51
N LEU A 162 13.47 -7.73 -0.03
CA LEU A 162 13.10 -7.69 1.39
C LEU A 162 13.71 -8.85 2.20
N LYS A 163 14.25 -9.88 1.53
CA LYS A 163 14.84 -11.05 2.16
C LYS A 163 16.31 -10.81 2.47
N GLU A 164 16.79 -11.43 3.54
CA GLU A 164 18.22 -11.43 3.93
C GLU A 164 18.82 -10.01 3.97
N GLU A 165 17.99 -9.01 4.28
CA GLU A 165 18.36 -7.59 4.32
C GLU A 165 19.01 -7.05 3.04
N ARG A 166 18.69 -7.62 1.86
CA ARG A 166 19.26 -7.19 0.57
C ARG A 166 19.03 -5.70 0.27
N TYR A 167 17.97 -5.11 0.80
CA TYR A 167 17.71 -3.67 0.74
C TYR A 167 18.84 -2.81 1.34
N LEU A 168 19.66 -3.32 2.26
CA LEU A 168 20.80 -2.59 2.83
C LEU A 168 21.89 -2.29 1.80
N ASN A 169 21.96 -3.04 0.69
CA ASN A 169 22.86 -2.74 -0.42
C ASN A 169 22.54 -1.41 -1.12
N LEU A 170 21.35 -0.85 -0.89
CA LEU A 170 20.94 0.46 -1.39
C LEU A 170 21.37 1.61 -0.47
N VAL A 171 21.77 1.32 0.77
CA VAL A 171 22.22 2.34 1.73
C VAL A 171 23.63 2.79 1.36
N ARG A 172 23.85 4.09 1.37
CA ARG A 172 25.15 4.72 1.11
C ARG A 172 25.69 5.35 2.37
N SER A 173 27.01 5.48 2.46
CA SER A 173 27.69 6.11 3.60
C SER A 173 27.29 7.57 3.84
N SER A 174 26.74 8.25 2.83
CA SER A 174 26.26 9.64 2.91
C SER A 174 24.84 9.79 3.45
N ASP A 175 24.08 8.71 3.65
CA ASP A 175 22.64 8.80 3.93
C ASP A 175 22.32 9.19 5.38
N GLY A 176 23.29 9.05 6.29
CA GLY A 176 23.14 9.38 7.71
C GLY A 176 22.61 8.23 8.57
N PRO A 177 22.65 8.39 9.90
CA PRO A 177 22.39 7.32 10.87
C PRO A 177 20.96 6.78 10.83
N GLN A 178 20.03 7.54 10.27
CA GLN A 178 18.64 7.12 10.12
C GLN A 178 18.46 5.98 9.11
N TYR A 179 19.50 5.61 8.35
CA TYR A 179 19.52 4.43 7.50
C TYR A 179 20.47 3.34 8.01
N ASP A 180 20.86 3.40 9.29
CA ASP A 180 21.60 2.33 9.94
C ASP A 180 20.76 1.04 9.97
N ARG A 181 21.43 -0.11 9.93
CA ARG A 181 20.80 -1.44 9.91
C ARG A 181 19.73 -1.63 11.00
N THR A 182 19.96 -1.08 12.19
CA THR A 182 19.04 -1.18 13.34
C THR A 182 17.73 -0.41 13.17
N GLU A 183 17.69 0.54 12.23
CA GLU A 183 16.50 1.36 11.95
C GLU A 183 15.45 0.62 11.09
N PHE A 184 15.82 -0.51 10.49
CA PHE A 184 14.94 -1.36 9.70
C PHE A 184 14.35 -2.47 10.57
N ARG A 185 13.14 -2.24 11.08
CA ARG A 185 12.47 -3.16 12.01
C ARG A 185 11.69 -4.26 11.24
N PRO A 186 11.80 -5.55 11.63
CA PRO A 186 11.12 -6.65 10.92
C PRO A 186 9.60 -6.48 10.76
N ASP A 187 8.92 -6.00 11.80
CA ASP A 187 7.47 -5.75 11.78
C ASP A 187 7.07 -4.68 10.77
N ARG A 188 7.95 -3.72 10.46
CA ARG A 188 7.73 -2.71 9.41
C ARG A 188 8.04 -3.23 8.02
N LEU A 189 9.07 -4.07 7.88
CA LEU A 189 9.41 -4.69 6.59
C LEU A 189 8.24 -5.49 6.02
N GLU A 190 7.49 -6.19 6.88
CA GLU A 190 6.28 -6.93 6.51
C GLU A 190 5.11 -6.04 6.07
N MET A 191 5.13 -4.75 6.42
CA MET A 191 4.09 -3.77 6.06
C MET A 191 4.41 -3.01 4.77
N PHE A 192 5.65 -3.03 4.30
CA PHE A 192 6.04 -2.36 3.06
C PHE A 192 5.25 -2.91 1.86
N SER A 193 4.79 -2.00 1.00
CA SER A 193 4.15 -2.35 -0.27
C SER A 193 4.63 -1.46 -1.40
N LEU A 194 4.97 -2.05 -2.55
CA LEU A 194 5.02 -1.32 -3.81
C LEU A 194 3.58 -1.18 -4.33
N VAL A 195 3.19 0.01 -4.78
CA VAL A 195 1.87 0.28 -5.37
C VAL A 195 2.05 0.99 -6.70
N MET A 196 1.56 0.39 -7.78
CA MET A 196 1.47 1.07 -9.07
C MET A 196 0.12 1.76 -9.19
N LEU A 197 0.08 2.98 -9.73
CA LEU A 197 -1.15 3.74 -9.93
C LEU A 197 -1.25 4.19 -11.38
N THR A 198 -2.41 4.01 -12.01
CA THR A 198 -2.70 4.45 -13.37
C THR A 198 -4.08 5.08 -13.48
N LYS A 199 -4.20 6.06 -14.37
CA LYS A 199 -5.45 6.69 -14.82
C LYS A 199 -5.99 6.04 -16.10
N GLN A 200 -5.27 5.08 -16.68
CA GLN A 200 -5.75 4.35 -17.84
C GLN A 200 -7.01 3.57 -17.46
N ARG A 201 -8.10 3.79 -18.20
CA ARG A 201 -9.35 3.03 -18.00
C ARG A 201 -9.17 1.54 -18.32
N HIS A 202 -8.33 1.24 -19.29
CA HIS A 202 -8.03 -0.12 -19.71
C HIS A 202 -6.50 -0.29 -19.71
N PRO A 203 -5.89 -0.63 -18.56
CA PRO A 203 -4.46 -0.93 -18.49
C PRO A 203 -4.10 -2.12 -19.39
N SER A 204 -2.82 -2.22 -19.75
CA SER A 204 -2.32 -3.33 -20.55
C SER A 204 -2.49 -4.68 -19.83
N ASP A 205 -2.63 -5.77 -20.59
CA ASP A 205 -2.65 -7.13 -20.02
C ASP A 205 -1.39 -7.43 -19.20
N VAL A 206 -0.24 -6.90 -19.61
CA VAL A 206 1.03 -7.01 -18.88
C VAL A 206 0.88 -6.45 -17.46
N LEU A 207 0.28 -5.26 -17.31
CA LEU A 207 0.03 -4.66 -15.99
C LEU A 207 -0.95 -5.50 -15.17
N LEU A 208 -2.08 -5.92 -15.75
CA LEU A 208 -3.11 -6.69 -15.05
C LEU A 208 -2.66 -8.11 -14.65
N THR A 209 -1.67 -8.67 -15.36
CA THR A 209 -1.05 -9.96 -15.00
C THR A 209 0.08 -9.78 -13.98
N THR A 210 0.91 -8.74 -14.11
CA THR A 210 2.06 -8.51 -13.24
C THR A 210 1.65 -8.07 -11.83
N PHE A 211 0.58 -7.29 -11.72
CA PHE A 211 0.10 -6.72 -10.47
C PHE A 211 -1.29 -7.24 -10.11
N TYR A 212 -1.64 -7.16 -8.82
CA TYR A 212 -2.99 -7.41 -8.32
C TYR A 212 -3.87 -6.17 -8.58
N PRO A 213 -4.86 -6.22 -9.49
CA PRO A 213 -5.56 -5.01 -9.91
C PRO A 213 -6.69 -4.64 -8.95
N ILE A 214 -6.76 -3.35 -8.59
CA ILE A 214 -7.77 -2.75 -7.73
C ILE A 214 -8.37 -1.57 -8.49
N GLU A 215 -9.63 -1.70 -8.92
CA GLU A 215 -10.34 -0.64 -9.62
C GLU A 215 -11.07 0.27 -8.63
N VAL A 216 -10.83 1.58 -8.75
CA VAL A 216 -11.48 2.59 -7.91
C VAL A 216 -12.71 3.15 -8.61
N THR A 217 -13.87 3.04 -7.95
CA THR A 217 -15.12 3.64 -8.42
C THR A 217 -15.57 4.80 -7.54
N LEU A 218 -16.26 5.77 -8.16
CA LEU A 218 -16.78 6.96 -7.48
C LEU A 218 -18.25 6.85 -7.05
N GLN A 219 -18.99 5.88 -7.59
CA GLN A 219 -20.40 5.69 -7.30
C GLN A 219 -20.63 4.34 -6.64
N GLU A 220 -21.54 4.31 -5.66
CA GLU A 220 -22.15 3.06 -5.23
C GLU A 220 -22.85 2.46 -6.44
N GLN A 221 -22.44 1.26 -6.86
CA GLN A 221 -23.30 0.46 -7.72
C GLN A 221 -24.58 0.23 -6.89
N LYS A 222 -25.65 0.93 -7.26
CA LYS A 222 -26.98 0.61 -6.74
C LYS A 222 -27.25 -0.83 -7.17
N ILE A 223 -27.34 -1.69 -6.17
CA ILE A 223 -27.88 -3.05 -6.28
C ILE A 223 -29.32 -2.94 -6.79
#